data_AF-A0A239MKN3-F1
#
_entry.id   AF-A0A239MKN3-F1
#
_cell.length_a   1.000
_cell.length_b   1.000
_cell.length_c   1.000
_cell.angle_alpha   90.00
_cell.angle_beta   90.00
_cell.angle_gamma   90.00
#
_symmetry.space_group_name_H-M   'P 1'
#
loop_
_entity.id
_entity.type
_entity.pdbx_description
1 polymer ?
#
loop_
_entity_poly.entity_id
_entity_poly.type
_entity_poly.pdbx_seq_one_letter_code
_entity_poly.pdbx_strand_id
1 'polypeptide(L)'
;MKRLACLLAAILTLAGCGISPSEVQDQGRPPVISYSPTWVTVYLLRDGRLEPVRIPVSSDSVKNVVDTLFRAGKQPPKPGLTSALNGFSAYDTKTTRYSDDVRNKQNDLEENLGYRLNVIITGEGRISTAGLAQITCTIRQNKQESIWSVEVTRLFPGTPDSMGEHTCFEYRGLAAPGVRLPP
;
A
#
# COMPACT_ATOMS: atom_id res chain seq x y z
N MET A 1 75.60 25.38 35.65
CA MET A 1 74.73 25.14 34.47
C MET A 1 73.47 24.32 34.77
N LYS A 2 73.46 23.35 35.70
CA LYS A 2 72.27 22.52 36.02
C LYS A 2 71.06 23.26 36.64
N ARG A 3 71.24 24.41 37.28
CA ARG A 3 70.15 25.16 37.93
C ARG A 3 69.30 26.01 36.98
N LEU A 4 69.82 26.38 35.81
CA LEU A 4 69.07 27.16 34.80
C LEU A 4 68.08 26.27 34.02
N ALA A 5 68.45 25.01 33.78
CA ALA A 5 67.63 24.05 33.03
C ALA A 5 66.32 23.69 33.75
N CYS A 6 66.34 23.63 35.09
CA CYS A 6 65.14 23.34 35.88
C CYS A 6 64.16 24.53 35.91
N LEU A 7 64.66 25.75 35.76
CA LEU A 7 63.84 26.96 35.78
C LEU A 7 63.14 27.20 34.44
N LEU A 8 63.77 26.84 33.32
CA LEU A 8 63.13 26.87 31.99
C LEU A 8 62.06 25.79 31.81
N ALA A 9 62.25 24.61 32.38
CA ALA A 9 61.26 23.53 32.29
C ALA A 9 59.96 23.84 33.06
N ALA A 10 60.04 24.63 34.14
CA ALA A 10 58.87 25.01 34.95
C ALA A 10 58.00 26.10 34.30
N ILE A 11 58.53 26.88 33.35
CA ILE A 11 57.78 27.95 32.67
C ILE A 11 56.96 27.40 31.49
N LEU A 12 57.39 26.29 30.87
CA LEU A 12 56.72 25.68 29.72
C LEU A 12 55.39 24.99 30.05
N THR A 13 55.11 24.66 31.30
CA THR A 13 53.84 24.04 31.71
C THR A 13 52.70 25.05 31.90
N LEU A 14 52.99 26.35 31.92
CA LEU A 14 52.00 27.43 32.05
C LEU A 14 51.47 27.95 30.71
N ALA A 15 52.07 27.54 29.58
CA ALA A 15 51.66 27.93 28.23
C ALA A 15 50.74 26.90 27.54
N GLY A 16 50.02 26.08 28.32
CA GLY A 16 48.93 25.28 27.78
C GLY A 16 47.78 26.19 27.40
N CYS A 17 47.61 26.47 26.10
CA CYS A 17 46.45 27.18 25.57
C CYS A 17 45.17 26.47 26.01
N GLY A 18 44.51 27.00 27.03
CA GLY A 18 43.23 26.50 27.52
C GLY A 18 42.20 26.65 26.43
N ILE A 19 41.73 25.54 25.88
CA ILE A 19 40.55 25.53 25.02
C ILE A 19 39.37 25.81 25.95
N SER A 20 38.82 27.03 25.90
CA SER A 20 37.59 27.32 26.64
C SER A 20 36.49 26.42 26.09
N PRO A 21 35.72 25.73 26.95
CA PRO A 21 34.55 24.98 26.50
C PRO A 21 33.65 25.93 25.73
N SER A 22 33.31 25.59 24.49
CA SER A 22 32.20 26.27 23.83
C SER A 22 30.94 25.87 24.58
N GLU A 23 30.11 26.86 24.92
CA GLU A 23 28.82 26.59 25.53
C GLU A 23 27.97 25.71 24.61
N VAL A 24 27.18 24.82 25.20
CA VAL A 24 26.24 23.98 24.46
C VAL A 24 25.18 24.89 23.84
N GLN A 25 25.22 25.02 22.52
CA GLN A 25 24.22 25.80 21.79
C GLN A 25 23.02 24.89 21.53
N ASP A 26 21.94 25.10 22.29
CA ASP A 26 20.67 24.40 22.08
C ASP A 26 20.06 24.88 20.76
N GLN A 27 20.15 24.04 19.72
CA GLN A 27 19.61 24.30 18.37
C GLN A 27 18.08 24.10 18.31
N GLY A 28 17.42 24.09 19.47
CA GLY A 28 16.00 23.88 19.61
C GLY A 28 15.65 22.39 19.64
N ARG A 29 14.36 22.12 19.87
CA ARG A 29 13.87 20.75 19.94
C ARG A 29 14.02 20.07 18.57
N PRO A 30 14.47 18.80 18.54
CA PRO A 30 14.51 18.04 17.29
C PRO A 30 13.11 18.03 16.66
N PRO A 31 13.01 18.08 15.32
CA PRO A 31 11.72 18.01 14.64
C PRO A 31 11.00 16.71 15.03
N VAL A 32 9.80 16.85 15.59
CA VAL A 32 8.97 15.69 15.95
C VAL A 32 8.18 15.28 14.71
N ILE A 33 8.54 14.16 14.11
CA ILE A 33 7.79 13.59 12.99
C ILE A 33 6.50 12.99 13.57
N SER A 34 5.37 13.69 13.41
CA SER A 34 4.06 13.13 13.72
C SER A 34 3.55 12.32 12.53
N TYR A 35 3.52 11.00 12.67
CA TYR A 35 2.94 10.11 11.66
C TYR A 35 1.48 9.83 12.00
N SER A 36 0.57 10.34 11.17
CA SER A 36 -0.84 9.92 11.21
C SER A 36 -1.01 8.76 10.23
N PRO A 37 -1.36 7.54 10.69
CA PRO A 37 -1.50 6.40 9.79
C PRO A 37 -2.69 6.59 8.84
N THR A 38 -2.47 6.30 7.56
CA THR A 38 -3.54 6.22 6.57
C THR A 38 -4.30 4.91 6.78
N TRP A 39 -5.63 4.94 6.71
CA TRP A 39 -6.47 3.77 6.92
C TRP A 39 -7.24 3.43 5.65
N VAL A 40 -7.18 2.17 5.26
CA VAL A 40 -7.95 1.63 4.12
C VAL A 40 -8.89 0.55 4.61
N THR A 41 -9.97 0.33 3.88
CA THR A 41 -10.93 -0.76 4.13
C THR A 41 -10.70 -1.87 3.13
N VAL A 42 -10.30 -3.05 3.61
CA VAL A 42 -10.21 -4.26 2.78
C VAL A 42 -11.37 -5.19 3.07
N TYR A 43 -11.83 -5.93 2.08
CA TYR A 43 -12.83 -6.97 2.29
C TYR A 43 -12.18 -8.34 2.49
N LEU A 44 -12.41 -8.92 3.66
CA LEU A 44 -12.03 -10.29 3.99
C LEU A 44 -13.28 -11.18 4.07
N LEU A 45 -13.10 -12.48 4.25
CA LEU A 45 -14.22 -13.42 4.32
C LEU A 45 -14.50 -13.83 5.76
N ARG A 46 -15.76 -13.71 6.17
CA ARG A 46 -16.32 -14.40 7.33
C ARG A 46 -17.45 -15.29 6.85
N ASP A 47 -17.37 -16.58 7.12
CA ASP A 47 -18.41 -17.56 6.71
C ASP A 47 -18.77 -17.46 5.21
N GLY A 48 -17.75 -17.25 4.37
CA GLY A 48 -17.91 -17.10 2.91
C GLY A 48 -18.46 -15.75 2.44
N ARG A 49 -18.66 -14.78 3.33
CA ARG A 49 -19.19 -13.45 3.00
C ARG A 49 -18.17 -12.34 3.21
N LEU A 50 -18.26 -11.29 2.39
CA LEU A 50 -17.40 -10.12 2.45
C LEU A 50 -17.68 -9.27 3.68
N GLU A 51 -16.69 -9.18 4.55
CA GLU A 51 -16.67 -8.36 5.76
C GLU A 51 -15.61 -7.25 5.62
N PRO A 52 -16.00 -5.96 5.77
CA PRO A 52 -15.07 -4.85 5.68
C PRO A 52 -14.18 -4.77 6.92
N VAL A 53 -12.89 -4.55 6.72
CA VAL A 53 -11.92 -4.42 7.80
C VAL A 53 -11.01 -3.23 7.54
N ARG A 54 -10.88 -2.37 8.55
CA ARG A 54 -9.98 -1.21 8.48
C ARG A 54 -8.57 -1.62 8.88
N ILE A 55 -7.60 -1.34 8.01
CA ILE A 55 -6.19 -1.70 8.19
C ILE A 55 -5.33 -0.45 7.98
N PRO A 56 -4.31 -0.21 8.82
CA PRO A 56 -3.39 0.90 8.62
C PRO A 56 -2.41 0.59 7.48
N VAL A 57 -2.11 1.59 6.66
CA VAL A 57 -1.23 1.50 5.50
C VAL A 57 -0.32 2.71 5.41
N SER A 58 0.78 2.56 4.67
CA SER A 58 1.76 3.62 4.44
C SER A 58 1.22 4.74 3.55
N SER A 59 0.40 4.42 2.56
CA SER A 59 -0.39 5.36 1.76
C SER A 59 -1.64 4.71 1.19
N ASP A 60 -2.58 5.52 0.69
CA ASP A 60 -3.83 5.12 0.04
C ASP A 60 -3.66 4.79 -1.46
N SER A 61 -2.42 4.63 -1.94
CA SER A 61 -2.18 4.24 -3.34
C SER A 61 -2.79 2.87 -3.64
N VAL A 62 -3.28 2.69 -4.88
CA VAL A 62 -3.86 1.42 -5.35
C VAL A 62 -2.95 0.24 -5.08
N LYS A 63 -1.66 0.40 -5.38
CA LYS A 63 -0.65 -0.64 -5.13
C LYS A 63 -0.61 -1.04 -3.65
N ASN A 64 -0.57 -0.07 -2.74
CA ASN A 64 -0.55 -0.34 -1.30
C ASN A 64 -1.85 -0.95 -0.78
N VAL A 65 -2.99 -0.55 -1.34
CA VAL A 65 -4.30 -1.15 -1.03
C VAL A 65 -4.32 -2.63 -1.43
N VAL A 66 -3.91 -2.94 -2.67
CA VAL A 66 -3.85 -4.31 -3.19
C VAL A 66 -2.86 -5.15 -2.40
N ASP A 67 -1.63 -4.68 -2.21
CA ASP A 67 -0.61 -5.40 -1.41
C ASP A 67 -1.11 -5.67 0.02
N THR A 68 -1.80 -4.72 0.62
CA THR A 68 -2.39 -4.85 1.96
C THR A 68 -3.50 -5.89 1.99
N LEU A 69 -4.36 -5.96 0.98
CA LEU A 69 -5.40 -6.99 0.88
C LEU A 69 -4.78 -8.40 0.83
N PHE A 70 -3.77 -8.62 -0.02
CA PHE A 70 -3.09 -9.92 -0.11
C PHE A 70 -2.36 -10.28 1.18
N ARG A 71 -1.70 -9.32 1.83
CA ARG A 71 -1.08 -9.51 3.14
C ARG A 71 -2.11 -9.85 4.23
N ALA A 72 -3.22 -9.12 4.27
CA ALA A 72 -4.30 -9.35 5.23
C ALA A 72 -4.97 -10.71 5.04
N GLY A 73 -4.95 -11.28 3.82
CA GLY A 73 -5.40 -12.65 3.62
C GLY A 73 -4.50 -13.69 4.28
N LYS A 74 -3.18 -13.51 4.17
CA LYS A 74 -2.17 -14.39 4.79
C LYS A 74 -2.11 -14.22 6.31
N GLN A 75 -2.35 -13.00 6.79
CA GLN A 75 -2.37 -12.67 8.21
C GLN A 75 -3.62 -11.84 8.54
N PRO A 76 -4.77 -12.50 8.76
CA PRO A 76 -6.01 -11.83 9.09
C PRO A 76 -5.88 -10.99 10.37
N PRO A 77 -6.38 -9.75 10.39
CA PRO A 77 -6.25 -8.86 11.53
C PRO A 77 -7.18 -9.23 12.70
N LYS A 78 -8.15 -10.13 12.48
CA LYS A 78 -9.09 -10.62 13.51
C LYS A 78 -9.35 -12.11 13.35
N PRO A 79 -9.60 -12.85 14.45
CA PRO A 79 -10.04 -14.23 14.40
C PRO A 79 -11.35 -14.42 13.61
N GLY A 80 -11.46 -15.56 12.92
CA GLY A 80 -12.62 -15.92 12.11
C GLY A 80 -12.69 -15.25 10.73
N LEU A 81 -11.72 -14.40 10.40
CA LEU A 81 -11.54 -13.86 9.06
C LEU A 81 -10.60 -14.74 8.26
N THR A 82 -10.95 -14.96 7.00
CA THR A 82 -10.18 -15.73 6.03
C THR A 82 -10.07 -14.97 4.71
N SER A 83 -9.40 -15.54 3.72
CA SER A 83 -9.30 -14.96 2.40
C SER A 83 -9.27 -16.04 1.33
N ALA A 84 -10.05 -15.84 0.27
CA ALA A 84 -10.00 -16.65 -0.94
C ALA A 84 -8.77 -16.35 -1.81
N LEU A 85 -7.96 -15.36 -1.40
CA LEU A 85 -6.67 -15.03 -2.04
C LEU A 85 -5.51 -15.85 -1.49
N ASN A 86 -5.77 -16.75 -0.54
CA ASN A 86 -4.74 -17.65 -0.01
C ASN A 86 -4.22 -18.55 -1.15
N GLY A 87 -2.89 -18.62 -1.29
CA GLY A 87 -2.24 -19.28 -2.43
C GLY A 87 -1.92 -18.34 -3.60
N PHE A 88 -2.36 -17.09 -3.56
CA PHE A 88 -2.03 -16.06 -4.54
C PHE A 88 -1.19 -14.93 -3.93
N SER A 89 -0.50 -14.19 -4.79
CA SER A 89 0.22 -12.96 -4.43
C SER A 89 0.00 -11.88 -5.48
N ALA A 90 -0.08 -10.62 -5.03
CA ALA A 90 -0.01 -9.48 -5.93
C ALA A 90 1.39 -9.41 -6.55
N TYR A 91 1.44 -9.19 -7.86
CA TYR A 91 2.68 -9.03 -8.61
C TYR A 91 2.85 -7.58 -9.07
N ASP A 92 1.82 -7.03 -9.71
CA ASP A 92 1.83 -5.66 -10.23
C ASP A 92 0.40 -5.13 -10.40
N THR A 93 0.26 -3.82 -10.54
CA THR A 93 -1.01 -3.15 -10.82
C THR A 93 -0.81 -2.10 -11.89
N LYS A 94 -1.59 -2.14 -12.97
CA LYS A 94 -1.49 -1.19 -14.08
C LYS A 94 -2.82 -0.54 -14.37
N THR A 95 -2.84 0.78 -14.41
CA THR A 95 -4.04 1.54 -14.77
C THR A 95 -4.04 1.83 -16.27
N THR A 96 -5.11 1.45 -16.97
CA THR A 96 -5.34 1.76 -18.39
C THR A 96 -6.56 2.63 -18.52
N ARG A 97 -6.50 3.67 -19.37
CA ARG A 97 -7.66 4.52 -19.63
C ARG A 97 -8.52 3.85 -20.70
N TYR A 98 -9.85 3.89 -20.56
CA TYR A 98 -10.75 3.29 -21.57
C TYR A 98 -10.59 3.88 -22.98
N SER A 99 -10.03 5.10 -23.13
CA SER A 99 -9.72 5.69 -24.44
C SER A 99 -8.66 4.93 -25.22
N ASP A 100 -7.78 4.18 -24.54
CA ASP A 100 -6.59 3.60 -25.16
C ASP A 100 -6.91 2.29 -25.91
N ASP A 101 -8.06 1.66 -25.61
CA ASP A 101 -8.60 0.50 -26.34
C ASP A 101 -9.37 0.91 -27.62
N VAL A 102 -9.65 2.21 -27.80
CA VAL A 102 -10.47 2.72 -28.90
C VAL A 102 -9.60 3.27 -30.02
N ARG A 103 -8.89 2.36 -30.72
CA ARG A 103 -8.26 2.66 -32.02
C ARG A 103 -9.28 2.88 -33.15
N ASN A 104 -10.58 2.97 -32.83
CA ASN A 104 -11.69 3.20 -33.75
C ASN A 104 -12.91 3.71 -32.96
N LYS A 105 -13.04 5.04 -32.84
CA LYS A 105 -14.31 5.79 -32.77
C LYS A 105 -13.97 7.27 -32.66
N GLN A 106 -13.71 7.83 -33.84
CA GLN A 106 -13.83 9.26 -34.09
C GLN A 106 -15.29 9.66 -33.84
N ASN A 107 -15.50 10.75 -33.11
CA ASN A 107 -16.79 11.40 -32.84
C ASN A 107 -17.67 10.81 -31.73
N ASP A 108 -17.28 10.98 -30.47
CA ASP A 108 -18.26 11.41 -29.47
C ASP A 108 -17.57 12.28 -28.40
N LEU A 109 -18.29 13.34 -28.02
CA LEU A 109 -17.87 14.45 -27.17
C LEU A 109 -17.50 14.00 -25.75
N GLU A 110 -16.59 14.74 -25.15
CA GLU A 110 -16.07 14.60 -23.78
C GLU A 110 -17.18 14.43 -22.72
N GLU A 111 -16.98 13.47 -21.80
CA GLU A 111 -16.97 13.65 -20.33
C GLU A 111 -17.28 12.32 -19.61
N ASN A 112 -16.37 11.91 -18.72
CA ASN A 112 -16.33 10.63 -17.97
C ASN A 112 -15.59 9.48 -18.67
N LEU A 113 -14.27 9.58 -18.82
CA LEU A 113 -13.44 8.41 -19.09
C LEU A 113 -12.98 7.81 -17.75
N GLY A 114 -13.57 6.68 -17.36
CA GLY A 114 -13.04 5.89 -16.27
C GLY A 114 -11.69 5.25 -16.61
N TYR A 115 -11.09 4.65 -15.60
CA TYR A 115 -9.92 3.80 -15.73
C TYR A 115 -10.31 2.34 -15.48
N ARG A 116 -9.71 1.43 -16.26
CA ARG A 116 -9.63 0.02 -15.94
C ARG A 116 -8.35 -0.21 -15.14
N LEU A 117 -8.44 -0.88 -14.01
CA LEU A 117 -7.28 -1.32 -13.26
C LEU A 117 -6.98 -2.78 -13.58
N ASN A 118 -5.79 -3.06 -14.07
CA ASN A 118 -5.27 -4.40 -14.28
C ASN A 118 -4.52 -4.83 -13.02
N VAL A 119 -5.05 -5.80 -12.30
CA VAL A 119 -4.40 -6.43 -11.15
C VAL A 119 -3.73 -7.71 -11.62
N ILE A 120 -2.40 -7.73 -11.56
CA ILE A 120 -1.59 -8.86 -11.99
C ILE A 120 -1.21 -9.67 -10.76
N ILE A 121 -1.54 -10.96 -10.78
CA ILE A 121 -1.33 -11.88 -9.66
C ILE A 121 -0.48 -13.07 -10.07
N THR A 122 0.12 -13.74 -9.09
CA THR A 122 0.76 -15.05 -9.25
C THR A 122 0.11 -16.05 -8.28
N GLY A 123 0.14 -17.34 -8.63
CA GLY A 123 -0.44 -18.41 -7.81
C GLY A 123 -0.99 -19.54 -8.69
N GLU A 124 -1.13 -20.71 -8.10
CA GLU A 124 -1.66 -21.88 -8.83
C GLU A 124 -3.18 -21.86 -8.94
N GLY A 125 -3.70 -22.40 -10.05
CA GLY A 125 -5.13 -22.50 -10.29
C GLY A 125 -5.80 -21.19 -10.67
N ARG A 126 -7.14 -21.20 -10.64
CA ARG A 126 -7.97 -20.02 -10.90
C ARG A 126 -8.46 -19.45 -9.58
N ILE A 127 -8.47 -18.13 -9.49
CA ILE A 127 -9.07 -17.43 -8.36
C ILE A 127 -10.58 -17.73 -8.32
N SER A 128 -11.13 -17.87 -7.13
CA SER A 128 -12.57 -18.07 -6.96
C SER A 128 -13.34 -16.75 -7.13
N THR A 129 -14.66 -16.85 -7.32
CA THR A 129 -15.58 -15.70 -7.33
C THR A 129 -15.43 -14.83 -6.07
N ALA A 130 -15.26 -15.45 -4.90
CA ALA A 130 -15.03 -14.72 -3.66
C ALA A 130 -13.69 -13.95 -3.68
N GLY A 131 -12.64 -14.52 -4.27
CA GLY A 131 -11.34 -13.85 -4.43
C GLY A 131 -11.42 -12.65 -5.38
N LEU A 132 -12.10 -12.80 -6.52
CA LEU A 132 -12.37 -11.67 -7.43
C LEU A 132 -13.14 -10.57 -6.72
N ALA A 133 -14.17 -10.94 -5.95
CA ALA A 133 -14.96 -9.99 -5.18
C ALA A 133 -14.13 -9.26 -4.13
N GLN A 134 -13.25 -9.95 -3.40
CA GLN A 134 -12.33 -9.32 -2.43
C GLN A 134 -11.44 -8.27 -3.09
N ILE A 135 -10.85 -8.58 -4.25
CA ILE A 135 -10.01 -7.65 -5.01
C ILE A 135 -10.83 -6.43 -5.46
N THR A 136 -11.88 -6.69 -6.25
CA THR A 136 -12.66 -5.64 -6.92
C THR A 136 -13.34 -4.71 -5.92
N CYS A 137 -14.01 -5.25 -4.90
CA CYS A 137 -14.70 -4.44 -3.92
C CYS A 137 -13.76 -3.67 -2.99
N THR A 138 -12.58 -4.22 -2.68
CA THR A 138 -11.56 -3.49 -1.92
C THR A 138 -11.04 -2.28 -2.69
N ILE A 139 -10.74 -2.43 -3.98
CA ILE A 139 -10.26 -1.32 -4.81
C ILE A 139 -11.32 -0.23 -4.89
N ARG A 140 -12.58 -0.59 -5.19
CA ARG A 140 -13.69 0.36 -5.30
C ARG A 140 -14.00 1.09 -3.99
N GLN A 141 -13.84 0.41 -2.84
CA GLN A 141 -14.12 0.99 -1.53
C GLN A 141 -13.17 2.11 -1.12
N ASN A 142 -11.91 2.04 -1.54
CA ASN A 142 -10.88 2.99 -1.11
C ASN A 142 -10.77 4.20 -2.04
N LYS A 143 -11.95 4.75 -2.41
CA LYS A 143 -12.14 6.00 -3.15
C LYS A 143 -11.34 6.09 -4.45
N GLN A 144 -11.12 4.95 -5.10
CA GLN A 144 -10.63 4.92 -6.47
C GLN A 144 -11.82 5.18 -7.41
N GLU A 145 -12.45 6.35 -7.25
CA GLU A 145 -13.70 6.72 -7.93
C GLU A 145 -13.53 6.71 -9.45
N SER A 146 -12.31 7.02 -9.90
CA SER A 146 -11.91 6.98 -11.30
C SER A 146 -11.71 5.56 -11.85
N ILE A 147 -11.58 4.53 -11.00
CA ILE A 147 -11.45 3.13 -11.43
C ILE A 147 -12.82 2.49 -11.57
N TRP A 148 -13.33 2.33 -12.79
CA TRP A 148 -14.66 1.76 -13.03
C TRP A 148 -14.70 0.25 -13.00
N SER A 149 -13.60 -0.38 -13.41
CA SER A 149 -13.51 -1.84 -13.46
C SER A 149 -12.13 -2.34 -13.09
N VAL A 150 -12.10 -3.61 -12.72
CA VAL A 150 -10.88 -4.32 -12.36
C VAL A 150 -10.75 -5.54 -13.24
N GLU A 151 -9.73 -5.56 -14.09
CA GLU A 151 -9.32 -6.77 -14.80
C GLU A 151 -8.28 -7.50 -13.96
N VAL A 152 -8.48 -8.80 -13.76
CA VAL A 152 -7.55 -9.63 -12.99
C VAL A 152 -6.85 -10.59 -13.93
N THR A 153 -5.52 -10.56 -13.94
CA THR A 153 -4.70 -11.43 -14.80
C THR A 153 -3.71 -12.21 -13.95
N ARG A 154 -3.71 -13.53 -14.11
CA ARG A 154 -2.71 -14.39 -13.47
C ARG A 154 -1.53 -14.55 -14.41
N LEU A 155 -0.36 -14.14 -13.95
CA LEU A 155 0.87 -14.14 -14.76
C LEU A 155 1.55 -15.52 -14.79
N PHE A 156 1.66 -16.19 -13.63
CA PHE A 156 2.33 -17.49 -13.48
C PHE A 156 1.64 -18.37 -12.43
N PRO A 157 1.73 -19.72 -12.53
CA PRO A 157 2.50 -20.48 -13.53
C PRO A 157 1.80 -20.63 -14.90
N GLY A 158 2.58 -20.91 -15.94
CA GLY A 158 2.07 -21.11 -17.31
C GLY A 158 1.92 -19.81 -18.10
N THR A 159 1.07 -19.83 -19.13
CA THR A 159 0.75 -18.64 -19.92
C THR A 159 -0.13 -17.68 -19.11
N PRO A 160 0.04 -16.36 -19.28
CA PRO A 160 -0.85 -15.39 -18.65
C PRO A 160 -2.32 -15.70 -18.95
N ASP A 161 -3.17 -15.69 -17.92
CA ASP A 161 -4.58 -16.06 -17.97
C ASP A 161 -5.41 -14.90 -17.42
N SER A 162 -6.12 -14.20 -18.31
CA SER A 162 -7.07 -13.16 -17.91
C SER A 162 -8.33 -13.81 -17.33
N MET A 163 -8.70 -13.36 -16.14
CA MET A 163 -9.88 -13.80 -15.40
C MET A 163 -11.07 -12.88 -15.66
N GLY A 164 -10.97 -11.99 -16.64
CA GLY A 164 -12.00 -11.06 -17.03
C GLY A 164 -11.97 -9.74 -16.26
N GLU A 165 -12.83 -8.85 -16.70
CA GLU A 165 -13.08 -7.53 -16.12
C GLU A 165 -14.30 -7.60 -15.19
N HIS A 166 -14.19 -6.96 -14.03
CA HIS A 166 -15.14 -7.10 -12.94
C HIS A 166 -15.52 -5.76 -12.33
N THR A 167 -16.77 -5.64 -11.90
CA THR A 167 -17.29 -4.55 -11.07
C THR A 167 -17.73 -5.06 -9.69
N CYS A 168 -17.70 -4.22 -8.66
CA CYS A 168 -18.09 -4.68 -7.32
C CYS A 168 -19.60 -4.98 -7.23
N PHE A 169 -20.40 -4.28 -8.03
CA PHE A 169 -21.85 -4.49 -8.11
C PHE A 169 -22.24 -5.95 -8.40
N GLU A 170 -21.47 -6.65 -9.25
CA GLU A 170 -21.68 -8.08 -9.58
C GLU A 170 -21.64 -8.98 -8.33
N TYR A 171 -20.91 -8.57 -7.30
CA TYR A 171 -20.65 -9.35 -6.10
C TYR A 171 -21.53 -8.97 -4.91
N ARG A 172 -22.55 -8.12 -5.10
CA ARG A 172 -23.47 -7.68 -4.02
C ARG A 172 -24.08 -8.83 -3.20
N GLY A 173 -24.27 -10.01 -3.82
CA GLY A 173 -24.79 -11.20 -3.15
C GLY A 173 -23.83 -11.82 -2.11
N LEU A 174 -22.54 -11.47 -2.16
CA LEU A 174 -21.52 -11.95 -1.23
C LEU A 174 -21.38 -11.05 0.00
N ALA A 175 -22.12 -9.95 0.11
CA ALA A 175 -22.05 -9.08 1.28
C ALA A 175 -22.44 -9.81 2.58
N ALA A 176 -21.68 -9.56 3.66
CA ALA A 176 -22.09 -9.96 5.00
C ALA A 176 -23.39 -9.24 5.42
N PRO A 177 -24.17 -9.79 6.37
CA PRO A 177 -25.37 -9.13 6.87
C PRO A 177 -25.08 -7.70 7.35
N GLY A 178 -25.86 -6.73 6.87
CA GLY A 178 -25.68 -5.31 7.20
C GLY A 178 -24.51 -4.61 6.50
N VAL A 179 -23.73 -5.30 5.66
CA VAL A 179 -22.66 -4.70 4.87
C VAL A 179 -23.21 -4.21 3.52
N ARG A 180 -22.88 -2.97 3.17
CA ARG A 180 -23.13 -2.41 1.84
C ARG A 180 -21.82 -2.34 1.07
N LEU A 181 -21.71 -3.13 0.01
CA LEU A 181 -20.57 -3.06 -0.89
C LEU A 181 -20.60 -1.78 -1.73
N PRO A 182 -19.44 -1.28 -2.19
CA PRO A 182 -19.38 -0.13 -3.08
C PRO A 182 -20.06 -0.42 -4.42
N PRO A 183 -20.56 0.63 -5.10
CA PRO A 183 -21.14 0.49 -6.44
C PRO A 183 -20.09 0.07 -7.48
#